data_AF-A0A1G1I545-F1
#
_entry.id   AF-A0A1G1I545-F1
#
_cell.length_a   1.000
_cell.length_b   1.000
_cell.length_c   1.000
_cell.angle_alpha   90.00
_cell.angle_beta   90.00
_cell.angle_gamma   90.00
#
_symmetry.space_group_name_H-M   'P 1'
#
loop_
_entity.id
_entity.type
_entity.pdbx_description
1 polymer ?
#
loop_
_entity_poly.entity_id
_entity_poly.type
_entity_poly.pdbx_seq_one_letter_code
_entity_poly.pdbx_strand_id
1 'polypeptide(L)'
;MKPISTFLSCSLALVIVVALMGCVASPMVDQPDRSVADVIDLRIGYPEAFDRVVRALEREGYEIETADERVGLIRTTPKPREGAGGVTYKVAVIVRMGGTGRESWLAVDQIAIPMFPEEERRIKDLLKGVAR
;
A
#
# COMPACT_ATOMS: atom_id res chain seq x y z
N MET A 1 -51.21 13.33 -37.16
CA MET A 1 -50.28 14.20 -36.39
C MET A 1 -50.06 13.56 -35.03
N LYS A 2 -48.85 13.08 -34.73
CA LYS A 2 -48.44 12.46 -33.45
C LYS A 2 -47.40 13.36 -32.78
N PRO A 3 -47.41 13.54 -31.44
CA PRO A 3 -46.38 14.30 -30.75
C PRO A 3 -45.21 13.38 -30.36
N ILE A 4 -43.99 13.81 -30.68
CA ILE A 4 -42.72 13.23 -30.23
C ILE A 4 -42.03 14.36 -29.46
N SER A 5 -42.32 14.53 -28.17
CA SER A 5 -41.76 15.67 -27.42
C SER A 5 -41.73 15.47 -25.89
N THR A 6 -41.48 14.26 -25.39
CA THR A 6 -41.45 14.05 -23.92
C THR A 6 -40.33 13.16 -23.41
N PHE A 7 -39.50 12.59 -24.28
CA PHE A 7 -38.43 11.68 -23.86
C PHE A 7 -37.05 12.34 -23.67
N LEU A 8 -36.85 13.57 -24.16
CA LEU A 8 -35.52 14.19 -24.19
C LEU A 8 -35.10 14.86 -22.86
N SER A 9 -36.04 15.16 -21.97
CA SER A 9 -35.75 15.88 -20.72
C SER A 9 -35.27 14.96 -19.58
N CYS A 10 -35.61 13.67 -19.62
CA CYS A 10 -35.28 12.73 -18.54
C CYS A 10 -33.83 12.23 -18.59
N SER A 11 -33.24 12.14 -19.79
CA SER A 11 -31.89 11.58 -19.96
C SER A 11 -30.78 12.54 -19.53
N LEU A 12 -31.01 13.86 -19.58
CA LEU A 12 -30.00 14.86 -19.21
C LEU A 12 -29.80 14.96 -17.69
N ALA A 13 -30.86 14.73 -16.92
CA ALA A 13 -30.80 14.75 -15.45
C ALA A 13 -30.01 13.55 -14.88
N LEU A 14 -30.06 12.39 -15.54
CA LEU A 14 -29.38 11.17 -15.08
C LEU A 14 -27.85 11.27 -15.20
N VAL A 15 -27.34 11.96 -16.22
CA VAL A 15 -25.88 12.11 -16.46
C VAL A 15 -25.21 13.03 -15.43
N ILE A 16 -25.95 14.00 -14.89
CA ILE A 16 -25.42 14.97 -13.90
C ILE A 16 -25.29 14.34 -12.50
N VAL A 17 -26.15 13.37 -12.14
CA VAL A 17 -26.09 12.68 -10.84
C VAL A 17 -24.89 11.72 -10.74
N VAL A 18 -24.47 11.10 -11.86
CA VAL A 18 -23.29 10.23 -11.87
C VAL A 18 -21.98 11.02 -11.78
N ALA A 19 -21.95 12.28 -12.25
CA ALA A 19 -20.75 13.12 -12.22
C ALA A 19 -20.38 13.66 -10.81
N LEU A 20 -21.31 13.63 -9.84
CA LEU A 20 -21.11 14.25 -8.52
C LEU A 20 -20.71 13.27 -7.39
N MET A 21 -20.64 11.96 -7.66
CA MET A 21 -20.25 10.96 -6.64
C MET A 21 -18.80 10.49 -6.73
N GLY A 22 -17.98 11.14 -7.56
CA GLY A 22 -16.54 10.85 -7.70
C GLY A 22 -15.66 11.43 -6.59
N CYS A 23 -16.19 11.72 -5.40
CA CYS A 23 -15.36 11.99 -4.22
C CYS A 23 -14.73 10.66 -3.78
N VAL A 24 -13.65 10.27 -4.46
CA VAL A 24 -12.75 9.20 -4.03
C VAL A 24 -12.16 9.66 -2.71
N ALA A 25 -12.79 9.26 -1.61
CA ALA A 25 -12.29 9.52 -0.26
C ALA A 25 -10.92 8.85 -0.17
N SER A 26 -9.85 9.65 -0.24
CA SER A 26 -8.51 9.17 0.06
C SER A 26 -8.49 8.67 1.50
N PRO A 27 -7.77 7.58 1.80
CA PRO A 27 -7.67 7.12 3.16
C PRO A 27 -7.04 8.21 4.03
N MET A 28 -7.82 8.71 4.98
CA MET A 28 -7.30 9.44 6.13
C MET A 28 -6.66 8.41 7.07
N VAL A 29 -5.46 7.95 6.70
CA VAL A 29 -4.53 7.40 7.68
C VAL A 29 -4.01 8.61 8.46
N ASP A 30 -4.06 8.55 9.80
CA ASP A 30 -3.48 9.61 10.61
C ASP A 30 -1.99 9.70 10.33
N GLN A 31 -1.51 10.92 10.07
CA GLN A 31 -0.08 11.15 9.87
C GLN A 31 0.65 10.77 11.16
N PRO A 32 1.69 9.90 11.09
CA PRO A 32 2.43 9.50 12.28
C PRO A 32 3.11 10.72 12.90
N ASP A 33 3.26 10.69 14.22
CA ASP A 33 3.99 11.73 14.96
C ASP A 33 5.40 11.88 14.38
N ARG A 34 5.69 13.08 13.86
CA ARG A 34 6.96 13.42 13.20
C ARG A 34 8.15 13.38 14.17
N SER A 35 7.92 13.30 15.48
CA SER A 35 8.98 13.11 16.48
C SER A 35 9.50 11.68 16.55
N VAL A 36 8.77 10.70 15.99
CA VAL A 36 9.05 9.26 16.13
C VAL A 36 9.35 8.58 14.79
N ALA A 37 8.85 9.11 13.68
CA ALA A 37 9.05 8.53 12.35
C ALA A 37 9.62 9.56 11.37
N ASP A 38 10.54 9.11 10.51
CA ASP A 38 10.98 9.88 9.35
C ASP A 38 9.83 9.95 8.33
N VAL A 39 9.15 11.08 8.30
CA VAL A 39 8.02 11.35 7.40
C VAL A 39 8.49 12.18 6.21
N ILE A 40 8.19 11.70 5.00
CA ILE A 40 8.50 12.39 3.74
C ILE A 40 7.21 12.97 3.18
N ASP A 41 7.15 14.30 3.07
CA ASP A 41 6.04 15.02 2.44
C ASP A 41 6.24 15.08 0.91
N LEU A 42 5.18 14.80 0.15
CA LEU A 42 5.15 14.72 -1.30
C LEU A 42 4.14 15.71 -1.88
N ARG A 43 4.57 16.55 -2.83
CA ARG A 43 3.71 17.52 -3.54
C ARG A 43 2.97 16.90 -4.73
N ILE A 44 2.42 15.72 -4.51
CA ILE A 44 1.63 14.96 -5.49
C ILE A 44 0.42 14.33 -4.78
N GLY A 45 -0.67 14.16 -5.52
CA GLY A 45 -1.91 13.59 -4.98
C GLY A 45 -1.72 12.12 -4.56
N TYR A 46 -2.45 11.71 -3.53
CA TYR A 46 -2.30 10.41 -2.88
C TYR A 46 -2.38 9.21 -3.84
N PRO A 47 -3.40 9.06 -4.71
CA PRO A 47 -3.49 7.89 -5.59
C PRO A 47 -2.26 7.78 -6.50
N GLU A 48 -1.84 8.90 -7.07
CA GLU A 48 -0.66 8.97 -7.94
C GLU A 48 0.65 8.70 -7.16
N ALA A 49 0.75 9.21 -5.93
CA ALA A 49 1.91 8.99 -5.08
C ALA A 49 2.07 7.53 -4.70
N PHE A 50 0.99 6.88 -4.28
CA PHE A 50 0.97 5.47 -3.92
C PHE A 50 1.49 4.60 -5.07
N ASP A 51 0.92 4.81 -6.26
CA ASP A 51 1.29 4.15 -7.50
C ASP A 51 2.77 4.34 -7.87
N ARG A 52 3.29 5.56 -7.71
CA ARG A 52 4.69 5.88 -7.99
C ARG A 52 5.63 5.20 -6.99
N VAL A 53 5.26 5.14 -5.72
CA VAL A 53 6.06 4.47 -4.68
C VAL A 53 6.14 2.96 -4.94
N VAL A 54 5.02 2.30 -5.24
CA VAL A 54 5.01 0.87 -5.60
C VAL A 54 5.94 0.60 -6.78
N ARG A 55 5.79 1.37 -7.87
CA ARG A 55 6.65 1.21 -9.07
C ARG A 55 8.13 1.49 -8.80
N ALA A 56 8.44 2.43 -7.90
CA ALA A 56 9.82 2.72 -7.51
C ALA A 56 10.43 1.54 -6.75
N LEU A 57 9.71 0.98 -5.77
CA LEU A 57 10.15 -0.19 -5.01
C LEU A 57 10.41 -1.40 -5.91
N GLU A 58 9.48 -1.72 -6.81
CA GLU A 58 9.65 -2.83 -7.76
C GLU A 58 10.88 -2.64 -8.66
N ARG A 59 11.12 -1.41 -9.14
CA ARG A 59 12.27 -1.07 -9.98
C ARG A 59 13.60 -1.24 -9.23
N GLU A 60 13.62 -0.91 -7.95
CA GLU A 60 14.79 -1.09 -7.08
C GLU A 60 14.97 -2.55 -6.60
N GLY A 61 14.13 -3.47 -7.09
CA GLY A 61 14.25 -4.89 -6.81
C GLY A 61 13.69 -5.29 -5.45
N TYR A 62 12.74 -4.54 -4.92
CA TYR A 62 11.92 -4.98 -3.81
C TYR A 62 10.77 -5.88 -4.31
N GLU A 63 10.42 -6.90 -3.53
CA GLU A 63 9.26 -7.76 -3.75
C GLU A 63 8.09 -7.22 -2.93
N ILE A 64 7.00 -6.86 -3.60
CA ILE A 64 5.78 -6.35 -2.95
C ILE A 64 4.98 -7.54 -2.40
N GLU A 65 4.96 -7.69 -1.08
CA GLU A 65 4.15 -8.72 -0.40
C GLU A 65 2.68 -8.31 -0.32
N THR A 66 2.42 -7.02 -0.10
CA THR A 66 1.08 -6.43 -0.04
C THR A 66 1.15 -4.97 -0.43
N ALA A 67 0.20 -4.50 -1.24
CA ALA A 67 -0.02 -3.08 -1.49
C ALA A 67 -1.53 -2.84 -1.47
N ASP A 68 -2.01 -2.16 -0.42
CA ASP A 68 -3.41 -1.80 -0.26
C ASP A 68 -3.53 -0.27 -0.20
N GLU A 69 -3.89 0.29 -1.36
CA GLU A 69 -4.11 1.73 -1.54
C GLU A 69 -5.25 2.24 -0.64
N ARG A 70 -6.23 1.40 -0.29
CA ARG A 70 -7.39 1.85 0.50
C ARG A 70 -7.05 2.09 1.96
N VAL A 71 -5.96 1.53 2.46
CA VAL A 71 -5.49 1.73 3.83
C VAL A 71 -4.08 2.35 3.89
N GLY A 72 -3.53 2.74 2.74
CA GLY A 72 -2.22 3.39 2.66
C GLY A 72 -1.08 2.51 3.14
N LEU A 73 -1.12 1.21 2.83
CA LEU A 73 -0.13 0.25 3.32
C LEU A 73 0.58 -0.42 2.16
N ILE A 74 1.91 -0.37 2.17
CA ILE A 74 2.76 -1.18 1.30
C ILE A 74 3.69 -1.99 2.21
N ARG A 75 3.65 -3.31 2.09
CA ARG A 75 4.56 -4.23 2.76
C ARG A 75 5.44 -4.90 1.71
N THR A 76 6.75 -4.81 1.91
CA THR A 76 7.72 -5.25 0.91
C THR A 76 8.96 -5.83 1.55
N THR A 77 9.71 -6.63 0.80
CA THR A 77 11.01 -7.15 1.23
C THR A 77 12.04 -6.87 0.14
N PRO A 78 13.28 -6.51 0.49
CA PRO A 78 14.34 -6.45 -0.51
C PRO A 78 14.61 -7.87 -1.02
N LYS A 79 14.91 -8.02 -2.32
CA LYS A 79 15.41 -9.30 -2.83
C LYS A 79 16.61 -9.78 -1.98
N PRO A 80 16.71 -11.10 -1.72
CA PRO A 80 17.79 -11.64 -0.90
C PRO A 80 19.16 -11.16 -1.40
N ARG A 81 19.95 -10.59 -0.50
CA ARG A 81 21.36 -10.32 -0.71
C ARG A 81 22.13 -11.17 0.28
N GLU A 82 23.19 -11.83 -0.18
CA GLU A 82 24.07 -12.57 0.73
C GLU A 82 24.65 -11.60 1.77
N GLY A 83 24.32 -11.84 3.05
CA GLY A 83 24.88 -11.09 4.17
C GLY A 83 26.29 -11.55 4.49
N ALA A 84 27.12 -10.65 5.00
CA ALA A 84 28.42 -11.03 5.56
C ALA A 84 28.21 -11.92 6.80
N GLY A 85 28.90 -13.07 6.86
CA GLY A 85 28.95 -13.92 8.06
C GLY A 85 27.89 -15.02 8.17
N GLY A 86 27.18 -15.37 7.09
CA GLY A 86 26.30 -16.56 7.05
C GLY A 86 24.98 -16.44 7.82
N VAL A 87 24.65 -15.25 8.32
CA VAL A 87 23.34 -14.95 8.92
C VAL A 87 22.44 -14.33 7.85
N THR A 88 21.31 -14.99 7.57
CA THR A 88 20.28 -14.45 6.67
C THR A 88 19.28 -13.66 7.48
N TYR A 89 19.20 -12.35 7.25
CA TYR A 89 18.14 -11.50 7.78
C TYR A 89 16.99 -11.47 6.80
N LYS A 90 15.76 -11.69 7.28
CA LYS A 90 14.57 -11.31 6.52
C LYS A 90 14.19 -9.90 6.96
N VAL A 91 14.40 -8.93 6.07
CA VAL A 91 14.00 -7.54 6.30
C VAL A 91 12.62 -7.35 5.69
N ALA A 92 11.65 -6.96 6.50
CA ALA A 92 10.37 -6.45 6.04
C ALA A 92 10.39 -4.93 6.15
N VAL A 93 10.00 -4.27 5.05
CA VAL A 93 9.81 -2.82 5.00
C VAL A 93 8.32 -2.56 4.92
N ILE A 94 7.82 -1.71 5.82
CA ILE A 94 6.44 -1.27 5.84
C ILE A 94 6.45 0.21 5.48
N VAL A 95 5.80 0.56 4.38
CA VAL A 95 5.55 1.94 3.99
C VAL A 95 4.10 2.27 4.31
N ARG A 96 3.90 3.29 5.15
CA ARG A 96 2.60 3.87 5.45
C ARG A 96 2.46 5.16 4.68
N MET A 97 1.34 5.34 4.01
CA MET A 97 1.05 6.50 3.19
C MET A 97 -0.32 7.09 3.53
N GLY A 98 -0.44 8.39 3.36
CA GLY A 98 -1.72 9.07 3.45
C GLY A 98 -1.66 10.37 2.67
N GLY A 99 -2.80 11.03 2.51
CA GLY A 99 -2.84 12.29 1.80
C GLY A 99 -4.20 12.69 1.28
N THR A 100 -4.18 13.69 0.43
CA THR A 100 -5.32 14.28 -0.27
C THR A 100 -5.09 14.17 -1.78
N GLY A 101 -6.02 14.69 -2.59
CA GLY A 101 -5.85 14.76 -4.03
C GLY A 101 -4.70 15.66 -4.53
N ARG A 102 -4.04 16.43 -3.64
CA ARG A 102 -2.97 17.38 -4.03
C ARG A 102 -1.62 17.12 -3.37
N GLU A 103 -1.64 16.55 -2.18
CA GLU A 103 -0.45 16.35 -1.35
C GLU A 103 -0.55 14.98 -0.68
N SER A 104 0.59 14.35 -0.45
CA SER A 104 0.69 13.07 0.22
C SER A 104 1.89 13.06 1.15
N TRP A 105 1.92 12.08 2.04
CA TRP A 105 3.05 11.82 2.91
C TRP A 105 3.30 10.32 2.93
N LEU A 106 4.54 9.94 3.26
CA LEU A 106 4.87 8.56 3.56
C LEU A 106 5.80 8.46 4.77
N ALA A 107 5.70 7.35 5.49
CA ALA A 107 6.61 6.96 6.56
C ALA A 107 7.09 5.53 6.30
N VAL A 108 8.35 5.26 6.63
CA VAL A 108 8.98 3.95 6.38
C VAL A 108 9.42 3.34 7.70
N ASP A 109 8.89 2.15 7.99
CA ASP A 109 9.29 1.33 9.12
C ASP A 109 10.05 0.11 8.60
N GLN A 110 11.17 -0.22 9.25
CA GLN A 110 11.97 -1.41 8.92
C GLN A 110 11.95 -2.40 10.08
N ILE A 111 11.63 -3.65 9.76
CA ILE A 111 11.63 -4.76 10.72
C ILE A 111 12.64 -5.79 10.23
N ALA A 112 13.75 -5.93 10.94
CA ALA A 112 14.72 -6.99 10.71
C ALA A 112 14.37 -8.19 11.61
N ILE A 113 13.96 -9.30 10.99
CA ILE A 113 13.70 -10.55 11.69
C ILE A 113 14.93 -11.44 11.49
N PRO A 114 15.70 -11.75 12.55
CA PRO A 114 16.77 -12.72 12.44
C PRO A 114 16.17 -14.10 12.19
N MET A 115 16.66 -14.80 11.15
CA MET A 115 16.29 -16.19 10.94
C MET A 115 17.38 -17.08 11.53
N PHE A 116 17.04 -17.80 12.60
CA PHE A 116 17.92 -18.79 13.21
C PHE A 116 17.58 -20.19 12.64
N PRO A 117 18.52 -20.86 11.94
CA PRO A 117 18.26 -22.17 11.33
C PRO A 117 17.86 -23.27 12.33
N GLU A 118 18.25 -23.12 13.59
CA GLU A 118 17.83 -24.00 14.69
C GLU A 118 16.36 -23.81 15.06
N GLU A 119 15.92 -22.56 15.11
CA GLU A 119 14.54 -22.20 15.44
C GLU A 119 13.58 -22.60 14.31
N GLU A 120 14.01 -22.42 13.05
CA GLU A 120 13.25 -22.91 11.89
C GLU A 120 13.06 -24.44 11.95
N ARG A 121 14.12 -25.20 12.29
CA ARG A 121 14.02 -26.66 12.48
C ARG A 121 13.05 -27.01 13.61
N ARG A 122 13.16 -26.34 14.75
CA ARG A 122 12.28 -26.56 15.92
C ARG A 122 10.81 -26.31 15.58
N ILE A 123 10.50 -25.23 14.86
CA ILE A 123 9.12 -24.92 14.43
C ILE A 123 8.60 -25.98 13.46
N LYS A 124 9.39 -26.36 12.45
CA LYS A 124 8.99 -27.40 11.48
C LYS A 124 8.67 -28.73 12.17
N ASP A 125 9.48 -29.13 13.16
CA ASP A 125 9.25 -30.38 13.87
C ASP A 125 8.04 -30.31 14.80
N LEU A 126 7.77 -29.16 15.42
CA LEU A 126 6.53 -28.92 16.18
C LEU A 126 5.30 -29.05 15.27
N LEU A 127 5.31 -28.40 14.11
CA LEU A 127 4.17 -28.41 13.17
C LEU A 127 3.91 -29.82 12.59
N LYS A 128 4.94 -30.62 12.35
CA LYS A 128 4.78 -32.04 11.96
C LYS A 128 4.07 -32.87 13.04
N GLY A 129 4.24 -32.50 14.31
CA GLY A 129 3.57 -33.16 15.44
C GLY A 129 2.07 -32.84 15.52
N VAL A 130 1.64 -31.67 15.06
CA VAL A 130 0.23 -31.23 15.05
C VAL A 130 -0.55 -31.83 13.87
N ALA A 131 0.13 -32.17 12.78
CA ALA A 131 -0.49 -32.76 11.59
C ALA A 131 -0.77 -34.27 11.70
N ARG A 132 -0.71 -34.85 12.92
CA ARG A 132 -1.05 -36.24 13.23
C ARG A 132 -2.31 -36.30 14.09
#